data_AF-A0A7W0S9Y2-F1
#
_entry.id   AF-A0A7W0S9Y2-F1
#
_cell.length_a   1.000
_cell.length_b   1.000
_cell.length_c   1.000
_cell.angle_alpha   90.00
_cell.angle_beta   90.00
_cell.angle_gamma   90.00
#
_symmetry.space_group_name_H-M   'P 1'
#
loop_
_entity.id
_entity.type
_entity.pdbx_description
1 polymer ?
#
loop_
_entity_poly.entity_id
_entity_poly.type
_entity_poly.pdbx_seq_one_letter_code
_entity_poly.pdbx_strand_id
1 'polypeptide(L)'
;MPWQLPSFRAYAGSAPPRFANEVELECAKMLDFYGMPWDYEPRTFVLGRAEDGRVTSAFTPDFYLPEQDLYVEVTVMRQSLVTRKNRKLREVRRLYPDVKVKLFYRRDIERLAQRYRLRLAS
;
A
#
# COMPACT_ATOMS: atom_id res chain seq x y z
N MET A 1 -15.60 -10.38 -24.24
CA MET A 1 -15.00 -11.16 -23.15
C MET A 1 -14.50 -10.19 -22.08
N PRO A 2 -15.19 -10.02 -20.94
CA PRO A 2 -14.63 -9.20 -19.88
C PRO A 2 -13.42 -9.92 -19.30
N TRP A 3 -12.29 -9.23 -19.22
CA TRP A 3 -11.09 -9.72 -18.56
C TRP A 3 -11.43 -9.96 -17.08
N GLN A 4 -11.62 -11.23 -16.70
CA GLN A 4 -11.68 -11.61 -15.30
C GLN A 4 -10.32 -11.28 -14.70
N LEU A 5 -10.27 -10.26 -13.84
CA LEU A 5 -9.15 -10.08 -12.93
C LEU A 5 -8.90 -11.42 -12.20
N PRO A 6 -7.64 -11.81 -11.95
CA PRO A 6 -7.37 -12.96 -11.12
C PRO A 6 -8.17 -12.82 -9.82
N SER A 7 -8.87 -13.87 -9.39
CA SER A 7 -9.49 -13.87 -8.07
C SER A 7 -8.36 -13.87 -7.04
N PHE A 8 -8.02 -12.70 -6.49
CA PHE A 8 -7.04 -12.60 -5.43
C PHE A 8 -7.58 -13.28 -4.16
N ARG A 9 -6.87 -14.32 -3.70
CA ARG A 9 -7.31 -15.19 -2.60
C ARG A 9 -7.05 -14.60 -1.22
N ALA A 10 -6.02 -13.77 -1.10
CA ALA A 10 -5.63 -13.10 0.14
C ALA A 10 -6.09 -11.64 0.20
N TYR A 11 -6.88 -11.20 -0.79
CA TYR A 11 -7.43 -9.85 -0.80
C TYR A 11 -8.52 -9.70 0.28
N ALA A 12 -8.35 -8.70 1.13
CA ALA A 12 -9.19 -8.40 2.27
C ALA A 12 -10.19 -7.25 2.01
N GLY A 13 -10.12 -6.59 0.85
CA GLY A 13 -11.01 -5.49 0.50
C GLY A 13 -12.41 -5.95 0.05
N SER A 14 -13.38 -5.05 0.10
CA SER A 14 -14.80 -5.37 -0.15
C SER A 14 -15.21 -5.37 -1.62
N ALA A 15 -14.37 -4.86 -2.52
CA ALA A 15 -14.66 -4.77 -3.95
C ALA A 15 -13.39 -5.06 -4.79
N PRO A 16 -13.52 -5.58 -6.02
CA PRO A 16 -12.36 -5.88 -6.85
C PRO A 16 -11.41 -4.68 -7.01
N PRO A 17 -10.11 -4.83 -6.72
CA PRO A 17 -9.16 -3.72 -6.76
C PRO A 17 -8.93 -3.25 -8.19
N ARG A 18 -8.76 -1.93 -8.36
CA ARG A 18 -8.47 -1.28 -9.64
C ARG A 18 -7.10 -0.61 -9.57
N PHE A 19 -6.06 -1.33 -9.96
CA PHE A 19 -4.70 -0.83 -9.85
C PHE A 19 -4.42 0.37 -10.75
N ALA A 20 -3.74 1.39 -10.21
CA ALA A 20 -3.39 2.59 -10.94
C ALA A 20 -2.27 2.35 -11.96
N ASN A 21 -1.44 1.33 -11.75
CA ASN A 21 -0.35 0.94 -12.64
C ASN A 21 0.04 -0.54 -12.52
N GLU A 22 0.86 -1.01 -13.46
CA GLU A 22 1.33 -2.40 -13.52
C GLU A 22 2.18 -2.79 -12.31
N VAL A 23 2.94 -1.86 -11.73
CA VAL A 23 3.81 -2.15 -10.58
C VAL A 23 2.98 -2.51 -9.35
N GLU A 24 1.87 -1.80 -9.11
CA GLU A 24 0.93 -2.13 -8.04
C GLU A 24 0.26 -3.49 -8.28
N LEU A 25 -0.19 -3.77 -9.52
CA LEU A 25 -0.76 -5.08 -9.86
C LEU A 25 0.23 -6.23 -9.58
N GLU A 26 1.50 -6.05 -9.95
CA GLU A 26 2.54 -7.05 -9.70
C GLU A 26 2.82 -7.23 -8.21
N CYS A 27 2.77 -6.15 -7.42
CA CYS A 27 2.89 -6.24 -5.96
C CYS A 27 1.70 -6.97 -5.33
N ALA A 28 0.48 -6.71 -5.80
CA ALA A 28 -0.72 -7.42 -5.36
C ALA A 28 -0.63 -8.92 -5.65
N LYS A 29 -0.19 -9.31 -6.86
CA LYS A 29 0.05 -10.72 -7.21
C LYS A 29 1.08 -11.39 -6.30
N MET A 30 2.15 -10.67 -5.90
CA MET A 30 3.13 -11.21 -4.96
C MET A 30 2.54 -11.45 -3.58
N LEU A 31 1.85 -10.45 -3.02
CA LEU A 31 1.19 -10.56 -1.72
C LEU A 31 0.23 -11.76 -1.72
N ASP A 32 -0.58 -11.87 -2.78
CA ASP A 32 -1.53 -12.95 -2.97
C ASP A 32 -0.87 -14.33 -3.11
N PHE A 33 0.17 -14.44 -3.93
CA PHE A 33 0.91 -15.68 -4.17
C PHE A 33 1.54 -16.25 -2.89
N TYR A 34 2.02 -15.39 -1.99
CA TYR A 34 2.57 -15.80 -0.71
C TYR A 34 1.50 -15.94 0.40
N GLY A 35 0.23 -15.68 0.09
CA GLY A 35 -0.88 -15.80 1.03
C GLY A 35 -0.88 -14.72 2.12
N MET A 36 -0.18 -13.61 1.91
CA MET A 36 -0.17 -12.48 2.84
C MET A 36 -1.47 -11.69 2.68
N PRO A 37 -2.32 -11.53 3.72
CA PRO A 37 -3.53 -10.72 3.59
C PRO A 37 -3.23 -9.27 3.24
N TRP A 38 -4.01 -8.69 2.32
CA TRP A 38 -3.77 -7.33 1.84
C TRP A 38 -5.06 -6.63 1.38
N ASP A 39 -5.09 -5.31 1.53
CA ASP A 39 -6.15 -4.44 1.02
C ASP A 39 -5.57 -3.31 0.17
N TYR A 40 -6.30 -2.83 -0.84
CA TYR A 40 -5.84 -1.85 -1.84
C TYR A 40 -6.50 -0.48 -1.64
N GLU A 41 -5.68 0.58 -1.63
CA GLU A 41 -6.12 1.96 -1.32
C GLU A 41 -7.12 2.06 -0.14
N PRO A 42 -6.84 1.40 0.98
CA PRO A 42 -7.83 1.10 2.03
C PRO A 42 -8.33 2.34 2.77
N ARG A 43 -7.52 3.41 2.79
CA ARG A 43 -7.82 4.63 3.55
C ARG A 43 -7.08 5.84 3.00
N THR A 44 -7.79 6.96 2.94
CA THR A 44 -7.20 8.27 2.66
C THR A 44 -6.96 9.05 3.95
N PHE A 45 -5.73 9.54 4.12
CA PHE A 45 -5.30 10.43 5.20
C PHE A 45 -5.27 11.88 4.72
N VAL A 46 -5.92 12.78 5.46
CA VAL A 46 -5.90 14.22 5.15
C VAL A 46 -4.68 14.85 5.79
N LEU A 47 -3.80 15.43 4.98
CA LEU A 47 -2.53 16.01 5.44
C LEU A 47 -2.56 17.53 5.54
N GLY A 48 -3.54 18.19 4.91
CA GLY A 48 -3.70 19.64 4.95
C GLY A 48 -5.09 20.07 4.56
N ARG A 49 -5.55 21.17 5.19
CA ARG A 49 -6.77 21.88 4.87
C ARG A 49 -6.47 23.36 4.71
N ALA A 50 -7.20 24.03 3.82
CA ALA A 50 -7.24 25.48 3.75
C ALA A 50 -8.15 26.05 4.87
N GLU A 51 -8.15 27.37 5.03
CA GLU A 51 -8.97 28.08 6.03
C GLU A 51 -10.47 27.84 5.85
N ASP A 52 -10.92 27.65 4.61
CA ASP A 52 -12.30 27.28 4.25
C ASP A 52 -12.64 25.80 4.53
N GLY A 53 -11.71 25.02 5.09
CA GLY A 53 -11.87 23.60 5.40
C GLY A 53 -11.60 22.65 4.22
N ARG A 54 -11.35 23.16 3.01
CA ARG A 54 -11.09 22.35 1.80
C ARG A 54 -9.78 21.57 1.95
N VAL A 55 -9.79 20.28 1.58
CA VAL A 55 -8.58 19.44 1.58
C VAL A 55 -7.59 19.96 0.53
N THR A 56 -6.37 20.30 0.96
CA THR A 56 -5.28 20.77 0.09
C THR A 56 -4.22 19.71 -0.14
N SER A 57 -4.11 18.75 0.77
CA SER A 57 -3.18 17.63 0.66
C SER A 57 -3.76 16.40 1.32
N ALA A 58 -3.65 15.27 0.63
CA ALA A 58 -4.05 13.96 1.13
C ALA A 58 -3.06 12.89 0.68
N PHE A 59 -3.12 11.76 1.36
CA PHE A 59 -2.28 10.59 1.11
C PHE A 59 -3.13 9.32 1.24
N THR A 60 -3.15 8.51 0.20
CA THR A 60 -3.79 7.20 0.18
C THR A 60 -2.67 6.21 -0.08
N PRO A 61 -2.33 5.34 0.89
CA PRO A 61 -1.31 4.32 0.69
C PRO A 61 -1.79 3.29 -0.33
N ASP A 62 -0.88 2.78 -1.15
CA ASP A 62 -1.19 1.78 -2.16
C ASP A 62 -1.77 0.49 -1.53
N PHE A 63 -1.24 0.03 -0.38
CA PHE A 63 -1.69 -1.18 0.31
C PHE A 63 -1.80 -1.05 1.82
N TYR A 64 -2.62 -1.90 2.44
CA TYR A 64 -2.56 -2.21 3.88
C TYR A 64 -2.39 -3.71 4.08
N LEU A 65 -1.56 -4.07 5.06
CA LEU A 65 -1.27 -5.44 5.46
C LEU A 65 -1.86 -5.65 6.87
N PRO A 66 -3.08 -6.23 7.00
CA PRO A 66 -3.80 -6.28 8.27
C PRO A 66 -3.05 -6.98 9.39
N GLU A 67 -2.37 -8.09 9.09
CA GLU A 67 -1.64 -8.86 10.10
C GLU A 67 -0.42 -8.13 10.67
N GLN A 68 0.17 -7.22 9.90
CA GLN A 68 1.30 -6.40 10.36
C GLN A 68 0.85 -5.04 10.88
N ASP A 69 -0.44 -4.72 10.72
CA ASP A 69 -1.00 -3.39 10.91
C ASP A 69 -0.12 -2.32 10.23
N LEU A 70 0.13 -2.51 8.93
CA LEU A 70 1.12 -1.74 8.17
C LEU A 70 0.54 -1.23 6.86
N TYR A 71 0.58 0.09 6.66
CA TYR A 71 0.36 0.73 5.38
C TYR A 71 1.64 0.75 4.54
N VAL A 72 1.51 0.40 3.27
CA VAL A 72 2.62 0.28 2.32
C VAL A 72 2.37 1.19 1.14
N GLU A 73 3.38 2.02 0.84
CA GLU A 73 3.46 2.81 -0.37
C GLU A 73 4.53 2.20 -1.28
N VAL A 74 4.18 1.87 -2.52
CA VAL A 74 5.08 1.31 -3.53
C VAL A 74 5.83 2.42 -4.24
N THR A 75 7.11 2.22 -4.52
CA THR A 75 7.88 3.14 -5.36
C THR A 75 8.74 2.41 -6.38
N VAL A 76 8.82 3.00 -7.57
CA VAL A 76 9.89 2.75 -8.54
C VAL A 76 11.00 3.78 -8.31
N MET A 77 12.27 3.43 -8.61
CA MET A 77 13.46 4.24 -8.29
C MET A 77 13.59 5.54 -9.11
N ARG A 78 12.60 6.44 -9.05
CA ARG A 78 12.74 7.83 -9.51
C ARG A 78 12.91 8.72 -8.30
N GLN A 79 14.13 9.21 -8.07
CA GLN A 79 14.53 9.93 -6.84
C GLN A 79 13.62 11.13 -6.52
N SER A 80 13.17 11.87 -7.54
CA SER A 80 12.23 12.99 -7.38
C SER A 80 10.87 12.54 -6.81
N LEU A 81 10.35 11.39 -7.25
CA LEU A 81 9.12 10.81 -6.73
C LEU A 81 9.30 10.27 -5.31
N VAL A 82 10.41 9.59 -5.05
CA VAL A 82 10.76 9.08 -3.70
C VAL A 82 10.81 10.22 -2.68
N THR A 83 11.37 11.38 -3.05
CA THR A 83 11.43 12.55 -2.16
C THR A 83 10.03 13.08 -1.80
N ARG A 84 9.12 13.16 -2.79
CA ARG A 84 7.74 13.59 -2.58
C ARG A 84 6.96 12.60 -1.72
N LYS A 85 7.08 11.29 -2.00
CA LYS A 85 6.45 10.22 -1.20
C LYS A 85 6.95 10.27 0.25
N ASN A 86 8.26 10.37 0.47
CA ASN A 86 8.82 10.49 1.83
C ASN A 86 8.35 11.74 2.57
N ARG A 87 8.13 12.87 1.89
CA ARG A 87 7.52 14.06 2.51
C ARG A 87 6.12 13.76 3.02
N LYS A 88 5.26 13.13 2.20
CA LYS A 88 3.91 12.74 2.63
C LYS A 88 3.95 11.76 3.82
N LEU A 89 4.84 10.77 3.79
CA LEU A 89 4.97 9.81 4.89
C LEU A 89 5.40 10.48 6.21
N ARG A 90 6.27 11.51 6.16
CA ARG A 90 6.61 12.30 7.35
C ARG A 90 5.39 13.06 7.90
N GLU A 91 4.58 13.65 7.02
CA GLU A 91 3.33 14.31 7.44
C GLU A 91 2.33 13.34 8.04
N VAL A 92 2.18 12.14 7.46
CA VAL A 92 1.34 11.08 8.05
C VAL A 92 1.81 10.75 9.46
N ARG A 93 3.11 10.50 9.66
CA ARG A 93 3.64 10.20 11.00
C ARG A 93 3.48 11.35 11.99
N ARG A 94 3.49 12.59 11.52
CA ARG A 94 3.29 13.79 12.35
C ARG A 94 1.83 13.94 12.77
N LEU A 95 0.89 13.73 11.85
CA LEU A 95 -0.55 13.95 12.07
C LEU A 95 -1.29 12.72 12.62
N TYR A 96 -0.75 11.54 12.36
CA TYR A 96 -1.32 10.24 12.70
C TYR A 96 -0.21 9.34 13.30
N PRO A 97 0.21 9.59 14.55
CA PRO A 97 1.38 8.92 15.14
C PRO A 97 1.23 7.41 15.28
N ASP A 98 0.00 6.90 15.43
CA ASP A 98 -0.29 5.47 15.56
C ASP A 98 -0.27 4.73 14.21
N VAL A 99 -0.22 5.47 13.08
CA VAL A 99 -0.24 4.88 11.74
C VAL A 99 1.15 4.42 11.35
N LYS A 100 1.33 3.11 11.26
CA LYS A 100 2.54 2.51 10.70
C LYS A 100 2.48 2.59 9.18
N VAL A 101 3.30 3.45 8.58
CA VAL A 101 3.43 3.57 7.12
C VAL A 101 4.89 3.48 6.67
N LYS A 102 5.14 2.77 5.57
CA LYS A 102 6.49 2.61 5.00
C LYS A 102 6.48 2.68 3.47
N LEU A 103 7.58 3.17 2.92
CA LEU A 103 7.84 3.17 1.49
C LEU A 103 8.59 1.88 1.13
N PHE A 104 8.10 1.15 0.15
CA PHE A 104 8.65 -0.13 -0.30
C PHE A 104 8.95 -0.09 -1.79
N TYR A 105 10.06 -0.69 -2.19
CA TYR A 105 10.27 -1.10 -3.57
C TYR A 105 9.57 -2.45 -3.81
N ARG A 106 9.25 -2.78 -5.07
CA ARG A 106 8.68 -4.09 -5.44
C ARG A 106 9.45 -5.27 -4.80
N ARG A 107 10.78 -5.23 -4.83
CA ARG A 107 11.65 -6.26 -4.22
C ARG A 107 11.51 -6.38 -2.70
N ASP A 108 11.15 -5.30 -2.01
CA ASP A 108 10.97 -5.31 -0.57
C ASP A 108 9.64 -5.97 -0.22
N ILE A 109 8.61 -5.77 -1.04
CA ILE A 109 7.31 -6.46 -0.92
C ILE A 109 7.50 -7.95 -1.13
N GLU A 110 8.24 -8.34 -2.18
CA GLU A 110 8.55 -9.74 -2.45
C GLU A 110 9.26 -10.40 -1.24
N ARG A 111 10.29 -9.76 -0.69
CA ARG A 111 11.01 -10.25 0.49
C ARG A 111 10.12 -10.33 1.74
N LEU A 112 9.26 -9.33 1.94
CA LEU A 112 8.32 -9.30 3.06
C LEU A 112 7.35 -10.48 2.98
N ALA A 113 6.75 -10.70 1.81
CA ALA A 113 5.79 -11.75 1.55
C ALA A 113 6.43 -13.16 1.65
N GLN A 114 7.65 -13.33 1.15
CA GLN A 114 8.42 -14.57 1.32
C GLN A 114 8.64 -14.92 2.80
N ARG A 115 9.12 -13.96 3.60
CA ARG A 115 9.37 -14.17 5.04
C ARG A 115 8.09 -14.53 5.79
N TYR A 116 6.98 -13.92 5.43
CA TYR A 116 5.69 -14.22 6.01
C TYR A 116 5.27 -15.68 5.77
N ARG A 117 5.39 -16.17 4.53
CA ARG A 117 5.08 -17.57 4.20
C ARG A 117 5.98 -18.56 4.94
N LEU A 118 7.27 -18.24 5.08
CA LEU A 118 8.21 -19.07 5.85
C LEU A 118 7.82 -19.15 7.33
N ARG A 119 7.36 -18.04 7.91
CA ARG A 119 6.87 -17.99 9.31
C ARG A 119 5.63 -18.86 9.52
N LEU A 120 4.72 -18.93 8.54
CA LEU A 120 3.53 -19.79 8.62
C LEU A 120 3.85 -21.28 8.47
N ALA A 121 4.99 -21.61 7.84
CA ALA A 121 5.41 -23.00 7.59
C ALA A 121 6.35 -23.58 8.66
N SER A 122 6.70 -22.78 9.68
CA SER A 122 7.54 -23.17 10.83
C SER A 122 6.66 -23.43 12.04
#